data_AF-A0A3M2CWR8-F1
#
_entry.id   AF-A0A3M2CWR8-F1
#
_cell.length_a   1.000
_cell.length_b   1.000
_cell.length_c   1.000
_cell.angle_alpha   90.00
_cell.angle_beta   90.00
_cell.angle_gamma   90.00
#
_symmetry.space_group_name_H-M   'P 1'
#
loop_
_entity.id
_entity.type
_entity.pdbx_description
1 polymer ?
#
loop_
_entity_poly.entity_id
_entity_poly.type
_entity_poly.pdbx_seq_one_letter_code
_entity_poly.pdbx_strand_id
1 'polypeptide(L)'
;MNRFRIRTKADVETYGDGSTYSALYPALNVKCYESIGVDAIAERFNCDFERAEKALNFAYESRREAFWDQAYALGAERGWRVYSAGRSDGWLIVTNIGHPDDWDAIDLARWRSFAAAIERIYADATDTEGWIEDIAESRWAEPGADYNALGVPCIA
;
A
#
# COMPACT_ATOMS: atom_id res chain seq x y z
N MET A 1 -7.63 14.21 2.10
CA MET A 1 -7.09 14.57 3.44
C MET A 1 -5.61 14.22 3.42
N ASN A 2 -4.69 15.10 3.85
CA ASN A 2 -3.26 14.77 3.76
C ASN A 2 -2.87 13.80 4.89
N ARG A 3 -2.56 12.55 4.56
CA ARG A 3 -2.37 11.45 5.52
C ARG A 3 -1.01 11.55 6.23
N PHE A 4 0.04 11.92 5.52
CA PHE A 4 1.40 12.01 6.05
C PHE A 4 1.81 13.46 6.29
N ARG A 5 1.05 14.17 7.13
CA ARG A 5 1.26 15.60 7.36
C ARG A 5 2.47 15.87 8.27
N ILE A 6 3.66 15.87 7.68
CA ILE A 6 4.92 16.09 8.41
C ILE A 6 5.34 17.56 8.30
N ARG A 7 5.28 18.30 9.41
CA ARG A 7 5.62 19.73 9.49
C ARG A 7 6.86 20.03 10.33
N THR A 8 7.22 19.12 11.20
CA THR A 8 8.34 19.20 12.15
C THR A 8 8.93 17.80 12.34
N LYS A 9 10.08 17.70 13.02
CA LYS A 9 10.64 16.38 13.39
C LYS A 9 9.71 15.57 14.29
N ALA A 10 8.95 16.25 15.16
CA ALA A 10 8.03 15.58 16.08
C ALA A 10 6.87 14.87 15.36
N ASP A 11 6.62 15.20 14.09
CA ASP A 11 5.62 14.53 13.26
C ASP A 11 6.16 13.29 12.54
N VAL A 12 7.46 12.99 12.67
CA VAL A 12 8.06 11.79 12.07
C VAL A 12 7.72 10.60 12.94
N GLU A 13 6.89 9.71 12.41
CA GLU A 13 6.61 8.44 13.06
C GLU A 13 7.84 7.54 13.01
N THR A 14 8.02 6.73 14.05
CA THR A 14 9.07 5.70 14.09
C THR A 14 8.47 4.36 14.43
N TYR A 15 9.02 3.30 13.84
CA TYR A 15 8.66 1.92 14.16
C TYR A 15 9.82 1.20 14.85
N GLY A 16 9.51 0.53 15.96
CA GLY A 16 10.37 -0.46 16.61
C GLY A 16 9.64 -1.80 16.67
N ASP A 17 10.37 -2.91 16.60
CA ASP A 17 9.80 -4.27 16.54
C ASP A 17 9.21 -4.78 17.87
N GLY A 18 9.12 -3.91 18.88
CA GLY A 18 8.61 -4.23 20.21
C GLY A 18 9.65 -4.81 21.16
N SER A 19 10.88 -5.06 20.71
CA SER A 19 12.00 -5.35 21.61
C SER A 19 12.50 -4.07 22.29
N THR A 20 12.82 -4.17 23.58
CA THR A 20 13.31 -3.06 24.43
C THR A 20 14.59 -2.38 23.88
N TYR A 21 15.24 -3.00 22.89
CA TYR A 21 16.49 -2.53 22.27
C TYR A 21 16.38 -2.34 20.76
N SER A 22 15.17 -2.36 20.18
CA SER A 22 15.02 -2.13 18.75
C SER A 22 15.36 -0.70 18.38
N ALA A 23 16.16 -0.56 17.32
CA ALA A 23 16.38 0.73 16.70
C ALA A 23 15.03 1.27 16.20
N LEU A 24 14.72 2.52 16.55
CA LEU A 24 13.57 3.23 16.04
C LEU A 24 13.90 3.74 14.65
N TYR A 25 13.21 3.21 13.65
CA TYR A 25 13.39 3.61 12.26
C TYR A 25 12.26 4.53 11.82
N PRO A 26 12.54 5.59 11.04
CA PRO A 26 11.49 6.42 10.47
C PRO A 26 10.51 5.54 9.66
N ALA A 27 9.22 5.78 9.87
CA ALA A 27 8.17 4.96 9.31
C ALA A 27 6.96 5.80 8.87
N LEU A 28 6.08 5.19 8.07
CA LEU A 28 4.79 5.73 7.67
C LEU A 28 3.70 4.68 7.90
N ASN A 29 2.60 5.05 8.53
CA ASN A 29 1.43 4.19 8.67
C ASN A 29 0.60 4.14 7.38
N VAL A 30 0.88 3.13 6.56
CA VAL A 30 0.28 2.91 5.23
C VAL A 30 -0.90 1.94 5.27
N LYS A 31 -1.45 1.65 6.46
CA LYS A 31 -2.52 0.67 6.59
C LYS A 31 -3.79 1.09 5.83
N CYS A 32 -4.23 0.24 4.91
CA CYS A 32 -5.48 0.46 4.18
C CYS A 32 -6.68 0.03 5.03
N TYR A 33 -7.56 0.98 5.33
CA TYR A 33 -8.84 0.74 6.02
C TYR A 33 -10.05 1.09 5.13
N GLU A 34 -9.80 1.71 3.99
CA GLU A 34 -10.83 2.15 3.05
C GLU A 34 -10.82 1.16 1.89
N SER A 35 -11.84 0.29 1.84
CA SER A 35 -12.08 -0.61 0.72
C SER A 35 -13.51 -0.41 0.24
N ILE A 36 -13.71 -0.55 -1.07
CA ILE A 36 -15.06 -0.76 -1.62
C ILE A 36 -15.63 -2.04 -1.02
N GLY A 37 -16.93 -2.02 -0.70
CA GLY A 37 -17.63 -3.19 -0.15
C GLY A 37 -17.88 -4.24 -1.23
N VAL A 38 -17.87 -5.52 -0.85
CA VAL A 38 -18.16 -6.65 -1.75
C VAL A 38 -19.52 -6.48 -2.42
N ASP A 39 -20.54 -6.01 -1.69
CA ASP A 39 -21.89 -5.79 -2.24
C ASP A 39 -21.90 -4.78 -3.38
N ALA A 40 -21.09 -3.72 -3.29
CA ALA A 40 -20.98 -2.72 -4.35
C ALA A 40 -20.32 -3.31 -5.61
N ILE A 41 -19.35 -4.22 -5.46
CA ILE A 41 -18.77 -4.97 -6.58
C ILE A 41 -19.79 -5.91 -7.19
N ALA A 42 -20.52 -6.67 -6.36
CA ALA A 42 -21.56 -7.59 -6.81
C ALA A 42 -22.65 -6.88 -7.63
N GLU A 43 -23.11 -5.73 -7.15
CA GLU A 43 -24.07 -4.87 -7.87
C GLU A 43 -23.47 -4.32 -9.16
N ARG A 44 -22.24 -3.78 -9.12
CA ARG A 44 -21.57 -3.15 -10.26
C ARG A 44 -21.35 -4.10 -11.43
N PHE A 45 -21.00 -5.35 -11.14
CA PHE A 45 -20.69 -6.38 -12.14
C PHE A 45 -21.81 -7.40 -12.35
N ASN A 46 -22.95 -7.26 -11.65
CA ASN A 46 -24.09 -8.17 -11.70
C ASN A 46 -23.67 -9.65 -11.49
N CYS A 47 -22.85 -9.89 -10.46
CA CYS A 47 -22.35 -11.21 -10.09
C CYS A 47 -22.75 -11.59 -8.66
N ASP A 48 -22.57 -12.87 -8.30
CA ASP A 48 -22.80 -13.32 -6.94
C ASP A 48 -21.72 -12.81 -5.96
N PHE A 49 -22.05 -12.84 -4.66
CA PHE A 49 -21.17 -12.34 -3.60
C PHE A 49 -19.80 -13.03 -3.59
N GLU A 50 -19.76 -14.34 -3.83
CA GLU A 50 -18.50 -15.11 -3.79
C GLU A 50 -17.54 -14.66 -4.91
N ARG A 51 -18.06 -14.44 -6.12
CA ARG A 51 -17.27 -13.89 -7.23
C ARG A 51 -16.83 -12.46 -6.96
N ALA A 52 -17.72 -11.63 -6.43
CA ALA A 52 -17.40 -10.26 -6.06
C ALA A 52 -16.27 -10.20 -5.00
N GLU A 53 -16.32 -11.06 -3.98
CA GLU A 53 -15.29 -11.14 -2.94
C GLU A 53 -13.94 -11.57 -3.53
N LYS A 54 -13.92 -12.58 -4.40
CA LYS A 54 -12.70 -13.03 -5.08
C LYS A 54 -12.11 -11.96 -5.98
N ALA A 55 -12.94 -11.30 -6.80
CA ALA A 55 -12.53 -10.20 -7.66
C ALA A 55 -11.92 -9.04 -6.85
N LEU A 56 -12.57 -8.67 -5.75
CA LEU A 56 -12.10 -7.64 -4.84
C LEU A 56 -10.75 -8.00 -4.20
N ASN A 57 -10.60 -9.23 -3.72
CA ASN A 57 -9.35 -9.71 -3.14
C ASN A 57 -8.22 -9.70 -4.18
N PHE A 58 -8.49 -10.09 -5.42
CA PHE A 58 -7.50 -10.02 -6.50
C PHE A 58 -7.03 -8.59 -6.75
N ALA A 59 -7.97 -7.65 -6.93
CA ALA A 59 -7.62 -6.25 -7.16
C ALA A 59 -6.85 -5.64 -5.99
N TYR A 60 -7.25 -5.96 -4.75
CA TYR A 60 -6.54 -5.55 -3.55
C TYR A 60 -5.09 -6.07 -3.53
N GLU A 61 -4.88 -7.36 -3.77
CA GLU A 61 -3.56 -7.98 -3.75
C GLU A 61 -2.66 -7.41 -4.86
N SER A 62 -3.19 -7.23 -6.07
CA SER A 62 -2.46 -6.67 -7.20
C SER A 62 -2.02 -5.22 -6.94
N ARG A 63 -2.92 -4.36 -6.45
CA ARG A 63 -2.59 -2.97 -6.13
C ARG A 63 -1.68 -2.84 -4.93
N ARG A 64 -1.82 -3.73 -3.94
CA ARG A 64 -0.90 -3.80 -2.80
C ARG A 64 0.52 -4.13 -3.26
N GLU A 65 0.68 -5.10 -4.15
CA GLU A 65 1.98 -5.45 -4.73
C GLU A 65 2.57 -4.25 -5.50
N ALA A 66 1.77 -3.62 -6.38
CA ALA A 66 2.20 -2.44 -7.12
C ALA A 66 2.59 -1.25 -6.23
N PHE A 67 1.87 -1.03 -5.11
CA PHE A 67 2.23 -0.04 -4.10
C PHE A 67 3.62 -0.30 -3.53
N TRP A 68 3.90 -1.53 -3.12
CA TRP A 68 5.17 -1.89 -2.50
C TRP A 68 6.33 -1.83 -3.49
N ASP A 69 6.13 -2.28 -4.72
CA ASP A 69 7.15 -2.17 -5.77
C ASP A 69 7.56 -0.71 -6.03
N GLN A 70 6.58 0.19 -6.14
CA GLN A 70 6.84 1.62 -6.30
C GLN A 70 7.52 2.22 -5.07
N ALA A 71 7.09 1.84 -3.85
CA ALA A 71 7.70 2.30 -2.62
C ALA A 71 9.16 1.84 -2.48
N TYR A 72 9.47 0.59 -2.86
CA TYR A 72 10.82 0.04 -2.88
C TYR A 72 11.70 0.76 -3.89
N ALA A 73 11.22 0.97 -5.11
CA ALA A 73 11.93 1.71 -6.15
C ALA A 73 12.25 3.15 -5.68
N LEU A 74 11.26 3.86 -5.13
CA LEU A 74 11.44 5.22 -4.62
C LEU A 74 12.46 5.30 -3.47
N GLY A 75 12.48 4.30 -2.59
CA GLY A 75 13.48 4.18 -1.55
C GLY A 75 14.88 3.99 -2.13
N ALA A 76 15.01 3.04 -3.07
CA ALA A 76 16.27 2.71 -3.71
C ALA A 76 16.89 3.90 -4.47
N GLU A 77 16.08 4.70 -5.16
CA GLU A 77 16.50 5.95 -5.83
C GLU A 77 17.18 6.95 -4.88
N ARG A 78 16.83 6.90 -3.60
CA ARG A 78 17.36 7.79 -2.55
C ARG A 78 18.51 7.15 -1.76
N GLY A 79 18.90 5.92 -2.11
CA GLY A 79 19.86 5.11 -1.37
C GLY A 79 19.29 4.57 -0.04
N TRP A 80 17.97 4.60 0.14
CA TRP A 80 17.30 4.11 1.33
C TRP A 80 16.79 2.68 1.12
N ARG A 81 16.62 1.95 2.21
CA ARG A 81 15.99 0.62 2.18
C ARG A 81 14.61 0.72 2.79
N VAL A 82 13.61 0.26 2.05
CA VAL A 82 12.20 0.28 2.44
C VAL A 82 11.74 -1.17 2.64
N TYR A 83 10.97 -1.45 3.69
CA TYR A 83 10.34 -2.75 3.91
C TYR A 83 9.00 -2.61 4.63
N SER A 84 8.15 -3.61 4.49
CA SER A 84 6.88 -3.70 5.20
C SER A 84 7.04 -4.29 6.61
N ALA A 85 6.18 -3.87 7.54
CA ALA A 85 6.09 -4.49 8.86
C ALA A 85 4.70 -4.34 9.49
N GLY A 86 4.52 -5.03 10.62
CA GLY A 86 3.26 -5.09 11.36
C GLY A 86 2.25 -6.05 10.74
N ARG A 87 1.11 -6.22 11.40
CA ARG A 87 0.04 -7.08 10.89
C ARG A 87 -0.52 -6.47 9.60
N SER A 88 -0.61 -7.29 8.56
CA SER A 88 -1.13 -6.90 7.24
C SER A 88 -0.32 -5.78 6.57
N ASP A 89 1.00 -5.74 6.79
CA ASP A 89 1.91 -4.78 6.15
C ASP A 89 1.49 -3.31 6.38
N GLY A 90 0.94 -3.00 7.55
CA GLY A 90 0.40 -1.67 7.85
C GLY A 90 1.45 -0.56 8.00
N TRP A 91 2.73 -0.91 8.05
CA TRP A 91 3.84 0.03 8.23
C TRP A 91 4.84 -0.07 7.10
N LEU A 92 5.22 1.08 6.55
CA LEU A 92 6.35 1.25 5.66
C LEU A 92 7.51 1.79 6.50
N ILE A 93 8.59 1.03 6.59
CA ILE A 93 9.77 1.39 7.39
C ILE A 93 10.92 1.74 6.46
N VAL A 94 11.67 2.77 6.81
CA VAL A 94 12.83 3.23 6.04
C VAL A 94 14.09 3.16 6.87
N THR A 95 15.11 2.53 6.31
CA THR A 95 16.45 2.41 6.89
C THR A 95 17.49 3.02 5.96
N ASN A 96 18.73 3.16 6.47
CA ASN A 96 19.83 3.84 5.78
C ASN A 96 19.61 5.35 5.55
N ILE A 97 18.86 5.99 6.45
CA ILE A 97 18.57 7.44 6.48
C ILE A 97 18.98 8.08 7.83
N GLY A 98 19.53 7.30 8.76
CA GLY A 98 19.84 7.77 10.12
C GLY A 98 18.59 7.89 11.02
N HIS A 99 18.81 8.25 12.28
CA HIS A 99 17.74 8.42 13.26
C HIS A 99 17.11 9.82 13.13
N PRO A 100 15.77 9.98 13.23
CA PRO A 100 15.11 11.28 13.09
C PRO A 100 15.63 12.38 14.03
N ASP A 101 16.10 12.01 15.22
CA ASP A 101 16.65 12.97 16.18
C ASP A 101 17.90 13.68 15.64
N ASP A 102 18.71 12.97 14.83
CA ASP A 102 19.97 13.49 14.27
C ASP A 102 19.77 14.31 12.98
N TRP A 103 18.57 14.27 12.39
CA TRP A 103 18.30 14.91 11.10
C TRP A 103 18.50 16.42 11.15
N ASP A 104 19.01 17.02 10.09
CA ASP A 104 18.93 18.47 9.94
C ASP A 104 17.65 18.89 9.19
N ALA A 105 17.59 20.15 8.77
CA ALA A 105 16.47 20.65 7.98
C ALA A 105 16.41 20.04 6.57
N ILE A 106 17.56 19.64 6.01
CA ILE A 106 17.67 19.02 4.68
C ILE A 106 17.15 17.59 4.75
N ASP A 107 17.56 16.81 5.75
CA ASP A 107 17.07 15.45 5.95
C ASP A 107 15.56 15.42 6.18
N LEU A 108 15.05 16.34 7.01
CA LEU A 108 13.62 16.48 7.23
C LEU A 108 12.88 16.88 5.93
N ALA A 109 13.45 17.74 5.10
CA ALA A 109 12.86 18.09 3.81
C ALA A 109 12.85 16.90 2.82
N ARG A 110 13.94 16.11 2.78
CA ARG A 110 14.02 14.88 1.99
C ARG A 110 12.96 13.88 2.44
N TRP A 111 12.80 13.69 3.75
CA TRP A 111 11.78 12.82 4.32
C TRP A 111 10.36 13.28 3.97
N ARG A 112 10.05 14.57 4.08
CA ARG A 112 8.75 15.13 3.65
C ARG A 112 8.45 14.87 2.19
N SER A 113 9.45 15.06 1.32
CA SER A 113 9.30 14.77 -0.10
C SER A 113 9.02 13.29 -0.35
N PHE A 114 9.67 12.39 0.40
CA PHE A 114 9.41 10.96 0.33
C PHE A 114 7.99 10.62 0.78
N ALA A 115 7.59 11.10 1.96
CA ALA A 115 6.26 10.87 2.51
C ALA A 115 5.16 11.38 1.57
N ALA A 116 5.32 12.56 0.97
CA ALA A 116 4.38 13.09 -0.02
C ALA A 116 4.34 12.26 -1.33
N ALA A 117 5.44 11.61 -1.71
CA ALA A 117 5.45 10.70 -2.84
C ALA A 117 4.73 9.38 -2.49
N ILE A 118 5.03 8.78 -1.33
CA ILE A 118 4.31 7.61 -0.82
C ILE A 118 2.81 7.89 -0.67
N GLU A 119 2.42 9.10 -0.27
CA GLU A 119 1.01 9.50 -0.19
C GLU A 119 0.30 9.38 -1.54
N ARG A 120 0.96 9.79 -2.63
CA ARG A 120 0.39 9.71 -3.98
C ARG A 120 0.27 8.27 -4.45
N ILE A 121 1.30 7.46 -4.20
CA ILE A 121 1.29 6.02 -4.52
C ILE A 121 0.19 5.32 -3.71
N TYR A 122 0.05 5.67 -2.43
CA TYR A 122 -1.01 5.15 -1.56
C TYR A 122 -2.39 5.52 -2.09
N ALA A 123 -2.62 6.79 -2.42
CA ALA A 123 -3.90 7.27 -2.94
C ALA A 123 -4.32 6.53 -4.22
N ASP A 124 -3.37 6.30 -5.12
CA ASP A 124 -3.58 5.52 -6.35
C ASP A 124 -3.91 4.05 -6.04
N ALA A 125 -3.16 3.41 -5.15
CA ALA A 125 -3.38 2.02 -4.75
C ALA A 125 -4.72 1.81 -4.03
N THR A 126 -5.30 2.85 -3.43
CA THR A 126 -6.61 2.81 -2.74
C THR A 126 -7.74 3.45 -3.53
N ASP A 127 -7.50 3.86 -4.78
CA ASP A 127 -8.53 4.49 -5.59
C ASP A 127 -9.62 3.48 -5.99
N THR A 128 -10.88 3.82 -5.70
CA THR A 128 -12.01 2.91 -5.92
C THR A 128 -12.28 2.69 -7.41
N GLU A 129 -12.18 3.72 -8.24
CA GLU A 129 -12.39 3.56 -9.68
C GLU A 129 -11.29 2.68 -10.28
N GLY A 130 -10.04 2.88 -9.87
CA GLY A 130 -8.97 1.97 -10.25
C GLY A 130 -9.23 0.51 -9.86
N TRP A 131 -9.77 0.23 -8.68
CA TRP A 131 -10.11 -1.15 -8.30
C TRP A 131 -11.18 -1.75 -9.23
N ILE A 132 -12.16 -0.95 -9.64
CA ILE A 132 -13.21 -1.36 -10.59
C ILE A 132 -12.59 -1.62 -11.97
N GLU A 133 -11.68 -0.77 -12.43
CA GLU A 133 -10.95 -0.95 -13.70
C GLU A 133 -10.16 -2.26 -13.70
N ASP A 134 -9.36 -2.53 -12.66
CA ASP A 134 -8.58 -3.77 -12.56
C ASP A 134 -9.48 -5.02 -12.61
N ILE A 135 -10.62 -5.00 -11.92
CA ILE A 135 -11.59 -6.11 -11.93
C ILE A 135 -12.19 -6.30 -13.32
N ALA A 136 -12.52 -5.20 -14.01
CA ALA A 136 -13.08 -5.23 -15.35
C ALA A 136 -12.08 -5.79 -16.37
N GLU A 137 -10.83 -5.32 -16.33
CA GLU A 137 -9.76 -5.75 -17.25
C GLU A 137 -9.37 -7.21 -17.06
N SER A 138 -9.38 -7.67 -15.81
CA SER A 138 -9.01 -9.04 -15.44
C SER A 138 -10.15 -10.05 -15.61
N ARG A 139 -11.37 -9.59 -15.94
CA ARG A 139 -12.58 -10.38 -16.24
C ARG A 139 -13.01 -11.34 -15.10
N TRP A 140 -12.61 -11.06 -13.86
CA TRP A 140 -12.88 -11.92 -12.70
C TRP A 140 -14.36 -12.10 -12.36
N ALA A 141 -15.20 -11.12 -12.71
CA ALA A 141 -16.62 -11.18 -12.40
C ALA A 141 -17.45 -12.02 -13.38
N GLU A 142 -16.85 -12.51 -14.48
CA GLU A 142 -17.57 -13.24 -15.53
C GLU A 142 -17.91 -14.70 -15.13
N PRO A 143 -19.03 -15.26 -15.64
CA PRO A 143 -19.36 -16.67 -15.41
C PRO A 143 -18.32 -17.62 -16.01
N GLY A 144 -17.85 -18.59 -15.21
CA GLY A 144 -16.89 -19.60 -15.65
C GLY A 144 -15.42 -19.16 -15.55
N ALA A 145 -15.16 -17.98 -14.98
CA ALA A 145 -13.81 -17.56 -14.63
C ALA A 145 -13.30 -18.46 -13.48
N ASP A 146 -12.60 -19.54 -13.85
CA ASP A 146 -11.95 -20.48 -12.93
C ASP A 146 -10.44 -20.17 -12.93
N TYR A 147 -9.87 -20.03 -11.75
CA TYR A 147 -8.51 -19.53 -11.58
C TYR A 147 -7.70 -20.58 -10.83
N ASN A 148 -6.52 -20.91 -11.37
CA ASN A 148 -5.57 -21.76 -10.69
C ASN A 148 -5.00 -21.07 -9.43
N ALA A 149 -4.19 -21.77 -8.63
CA ALA A 149 -3.58 -21.26 -7.40
C ALA A 149 -2.69 -19.99 -7.57
N LEU A 150 -2.52 -19.51 -8.82
CA LEU A 150 -1.74 -18.33 -9.18
C LEU A 150 -2.62 -17.13 -9.58
N GLY A 151 -3.95 -17.24 -9.50
CA GLY A 151 -4.86 -16.12 -9.80
C GLY A 151 -4.89 -15.72 -11.28
N VAL A 152 -4.50 -16.64 -12.19
CA VAL A 152 -4.54 -16.41 -13.65
C VAL A 152 -5.85 -16.95 -14.24
N PRO A 153 -6.58 -16.18 -15.08
CA PRO A 153 -7.82 -16.65 -15.67
C PRO A 153 -7.54 -17.85 -16.57
N CYS A 154 -8.10 -19.01 -16.22
CA CYS A 154 -8.20 -20.12 -17.15
C CYS A 154 -9.56 -20.01 -17.82
N ILE A 155 -9.60 -19.44 -19.02
CA ILE A 155 -10.79 -19.55 -19.87
C ILE A 155 -10.89 -21.02 -20.30
N ALA A 156 -11.94 -21.70 -19.86
CA ALA A 156 -12.29 -23.05 -20.30
C ALA A 156 -12.80 -23.07 -21.75
#